data_AF-A0A2P4WWU8-F1
#
_entry.id   AF-A0A2P4WWU8-F1
#
_cell.length_a   1.000
_cell.length_b   1.000
_cell.length_c   1.000
_cell.angle_alpha   90.00
_cell.angle_beta   90.00
_cell.angle_gamma   90.00
#
_symmetry.space_group_name_H-M   'P 1'
#
loop_
_entity.id
_entity.type
_entity.pdbx_description
1 polymer ?
#
loop_
_entity_poly.entity_id
_entity_poly.type
_entity_poly.pdbx_seq_one_letter_code
_entity_poly.pdbx_strand_id
1 'polypeptide(L)'
;MGRNTDHLAPLHSVQERLDDLDVNWDDLSGIAQRALLWDTGFGVTLDNKPVQIWTLAGHSMADLAIPLVQFQDVGCTEQSCPQPDNTTSLSNKFCNGEQMLKAARCVMEDFDDPEEIHLAMWITGGNPSVVPTPTVRKHAWSDDFSNISYVVLAVHTVDIADEPAYGECASDAQNGGYGSLVLACHTKANITDAIRGSLEDVQGTPWVSRWIAEGYSNGGGVSGSGISDSSNSNSIDDGEGFNVLYLIPIIVGGLVMVGLVVLIVFITRRRSKNTDNRSFQDNVGSPSVSYQASASPVPGAINERRSNVHKNTAPSEDNISLGRPTNASSNGTETTGSRRSVD
;
A
#
# COMPACT_ATOMS: atom_id res chain seq x y z
N MET A 1 6.04 32.41 -28.09
CA MET A 1 5.03 31.78 -27.21
C MET A 1 4.63 30.45 -27.82
N GLY A 2 5.46 29.42 -27.62
CA GLY A 2 5.06 28.03 -27.89
C GLY A 2 4.76 27.42 -26.52
N ARG A 3 3.51 27.00 -26.31
CA ARG A 3 3.14 26.26 -25.09
C ARG A 3 3.69 24.84 -25.27
N ASN A 4 4.77 24.55 -24.55
CA ASN A 4 5.22 23.21 -24.27
C ASN A 4 4.12 22.57 -23.42
N THR A 5 3.35 21.66 -24.01
CA THR A 5 2.47 20.76 -23.27
C THR A 5 3.07 19.37 -23.36
N ASP A 6 4.14 19.16 -22.61
CA ASP A 6 4.57 17.82 -22.19
C ASP A 6 3.59 17.34 -21.12
N HIS A 7 2.37 17.02 -21.53
CA HIS A 7 1.44 16.26 -20.73
C HIS A 7 1.37 14.86 -21.35
N LEU A 8 1.83 13.87 -20.58
CA LEU A 8 1.76 12.45 -20.87
C LEU A 8 0.41 12.11 -21.50
N ALA A 9 0.38 11.89 -22.82
CA ALA A 9 -0.70 11.13 -23.43
C ALA A 9 -0.67 9.75 -22.76
N PRO A 10 -1.81 9.17 -22.35
CA PRO A 10 -1.79 7.82 -21.83
C PRO A 10 -1.18 6.93 -22.92
N LEU A 11 -0.27 6.06 -22.50
CA LEU A 11 0.33 5.05 -23.35
C LEU A 11 -0.77 4.48 -24.24
N HIS A 12 -0.60 4.54 -25.56
CA HIS A 12 -1.69 4.40 -26.53
C HIS A 12 -2.66 3.26 -26.21
N SER A 13 -2.15 2.11 -25.77
CA SER A 13 -2.93 0.94 -25.34
C SER A 13 -3.84 1.17 -24.14
N VAL A 14 -3.43 1.98 -23.16
CA VAL A 14 -4.25 2.38 -22.00
C VAL A 14 -5.37 3.32 -22.44
N GLN A 15 -5.08 4.29 -23.31
CA GLN A 15 -6.11 5.21 -23.81
C GLN A 15 -7.14 4.46 -24.67
N GLU A 16 -6.69 3.64 -25.62
CA GLU A 16 -7.57 2.83 -26.47
C GLU A 16 -8.52 1.97 -25.63
N ARG A 17 -7.97 1.34 -24.58
CA ARG A 17 -8.78 0.53 -23.68
C ARG A 17 -9.80 1.35 -22.87
N LEU A 18 -9.46 2.57 -22.49
CA LEU A 18 -10.39 3.46 -21.80
C LEU A 18 -11.48 3.98 -22.73
N ASP A 19 -11.12 4.32 -23.96
CA ASP A 19 -12.06 4.74 -25.01
C ASP A 19 -13.07 3.63 -25.31
N ASP A 20 -12.61 2.37 -25.40
CA ASP A 20 -13.46 1.20 -25.58
C ASP A 20 -14.45 0.97 -24.42
N LEU A 21 -14.13 1.46 -23.22
CA LEU A 21 -14.95 1.33 -22.01
C LEU A 21 -15.79 2.57 -21.71
N ASP A 22 -15.61 3.66 -22.47
CA ASP A 22 -16.24 4.97 -22.22
C ASP A 22 -15.97 5.49 -20.78
N VAL A 23 -14.69 5.43 -20.36
CA VAL A 23 -14.24 5.88 -19.03
C VAL A 23 -13.08 6.85 -19.17
N ASN A 24 -13.10 7.99 -18.45
CA ASN A 24 -11.94 8.88 -18.42
C ASN A 24 -10.93 8.44 -17.35
N TRP A 25 -9.65 8.63 -17.63
CA TRP A 25 -8.56 8.34 -16.68
C TRP A 25 -8.74 9.06 -15.33
N ASP A 26 -9.19 10.31 -15.36
CA ASP A 26 -9.37 11.14 -14.16
C ASP A 26 -10.57 10.72 -13.29
N ASP A 27 -11.49 9.93 -13.86
CA ASP A 27 -12.64 9.39 -13.11
C ASP A 27 -12.23 8.13 -12.31
N LEU A 28 -11.11 7.49 -12.67
CA LEU A 28 -10.60 6.32 -11.97
C LEU A 28 -10.02 6.70 -10.61
N SER A 29 -10.29 5.86 -9.61
CA SER A 29 -9.55 5.94 -8.34
C SER A 29 -8.08 5.60 -8.56
N GLY A 30 -7.18 6.08 -7.68
CA GLY A 30 -5.76 5.78 -7.80
C GLY A 30 -5.43 4.27 -7.81
N ILE A 31 -6.24 3.45 -7.13
CA ILE A 31 -6.11 1.98 -7.19
C ILE A 31 -6.59 1.43 -8.55
N ALA A 32 -7.67 1.96 -9.12
CA ALA A 32 -8.15 1.56 -10.44
C ALA A 32 -7.16 1.97 -11.56
N GLN A 33 -6.55 3.15 -11.45
CA GLN A 33 -5.46 3.60 -12.33
C GLN A 33 -4.28 2.62 -12.29
N ARG A 34 -3.82 2.23 -11.10
CA ARG A 34 -2.72 1.27 -10.94
C ARG A 34 -3.08 -0.13 -11.45
N ALA A 35 -4.30 -0.60 -11.17
CA ALA A 35 -4.78 -1.89 -11.65
C ALA A 35 -4.88 -1.91 -13.19
N LEU A 36 -5.39 -0.83 -13.80
CA LEU A 36 -5.45 -0.69 -15.26
C LEU A 36 -4.05 -0.69 -15.88
N LEU A 37 -3.10 0.06 -15.31
CA LEU A 37 -1.71 0.07 -15.78
C LEU A 37 -1.10 -1.33 -15.69
N TRP A 38 -1.18 -1.98 -14.52
CA TRP A 38 -0.66 -3.33 -14.33
C TRP A 38 -1.24 -4.32 -15.33
N ASP A 39 -2.55 -4.33 -15.47
CA ASP A 39 -3.26 -5.24 -16.36
C ASP A 39 -3.01 -4.95 -17.84
N THR A 40 -2.55 -3.74 -18.19
CA THR A 40 -2.14 -3.36 -19.55
C THR A 40 -0.62 -3.51 -19.76
N GLY A 41 0.10 -4.06 -18.79
CA GLY A 41 1.53 -4.33 -18.90
C GLY A 41 2.41 -3.15 -18.53
N PHE A 42 2.00 -2.34 -17.55
CA PHE A 42 2.82 -1.24 -17.06
C PHE A 42 3.08 -1.38 -15.56
N GLY A 43 4.35 -1.18 -15.20
CA GLY A 43 4.74 -0.84 -13.84
C GLY A 43 4.82 0.68 -13.66
N VAL A 44 5.07 1.14 -12.44
CA VAL A 44 5.24 2.57 -12.14
C VAL A 44 6.47 2.80 -11.29
N THR A 45 7.25 3.82 -11.64
CA THR A 45 8.41 4.29 -10.85
C THR A 45 7.96 5.04 -9.60
N LEU A 46 8.92 5.40 -8.74
CA LEU A 46 8.69 6.23 -7.54
C LEU A 46 8.08 7.61 -7.87
N ASP A 47 8.44 8.19 -9.01
CA ASP A 47 7.89 9.46 -9.49
C ASP A 47 6.60 9.28 -10.33
N ASN A 48 5.95 8.11 -10.22
CA ASN A 48 4.71 7.74 -10.90
C ASN A 48 4.78 7.81 -12.43
N LYS A 49 5.96 7.54 -13.01
CA LYS A 49 6.08 7.37 -14.45
C LYS A 49 5.79 5.92 -14.81
N PRO A 50 4.99 5.67 -15.85
CA PRO A 50 4.73 4.31 -16.28
C PRO A 50 5.97 3.75 -17.00
N VAL A 51 6.23 2.46 -16.79
CA VAL A 51 7.31 1.69 -17.41
C VAL A 51 6.70 0.47 -18.07
N GLN A 52 6.94 0.30 -19.37
CA GLN A 52 6.41 -0.85 -20.11
C GLN A 52 7.02 -2.15 -19.58
N ILE A 53 6.17 -3.14 -19.39
CA ILE A 53 6.49 -4.52 -19.06
C ILE A 53 6.02 -5.40 -20.21
N TRP A 54 6.90 -6.26 -20.70
CA TRP A 54 6.59 -7.35 -21.61
C TRP A 54 6.66 -8.66 -20.85
N THR A 55 5.77 -9.59 -21.15
CA THR A 55 5.84 -10.95 -20.61
C THR A 55 6.72 -11.82 -21.51
N LEU A 56 7.14 -12.97 -20.99
CA LEU A 56 7.97 -13.93 -21.71
C LEU A 56 7.25 -15.29 -21.84
N ALA A 57 7.44 -15.94 -22.99
CA ALA A 57 7.14 -17.37 -23.18
C ALA A 57 5.71 -17.79 -22.78
N GLY A 58 4.70 -17.00 -23.15
CA GLY A 58 3.29 -17.26 -22.87
C GLY A 58 2.82 -16.93 -21.45
N HIS A 59 3.67 -16.33 -20.60
CA HIS A 59 3.24 -15.83 -19.30
C HIS A 59 2.37 -14.59 -19.43
N SER A 60 1.55 -14.33 -18.40
CA SER A 60 0.73 -13.13 -18.27
C SER A 60 1.17 -12.29 -17.08
N MET A 61 0.69 -11.05 -16.99
CA MET A 61 0.93 -10.20 -15.81
C MET A 61 0.46 -10.85 -14.50
N ALA A 62 -0.57 -11.69 -14.54
CA ALA A 62 -1.05 -12.43 -13.37
C ALA A 62 -0.18 -13.64 -12.98
N ASP A 63 0.77 -14.04 -13.82
CA ASP A 63 1.62 -15.22 -13.67
C ASP A 63 3.12 -14.88 -13.79
N LEU A 64 3.51 -13.69 -13.31
CA LEU A 64 4.92 -13.28 -13.26
C LEU A 64 5.67 -13.84 -12.04
N ALA A 65 4.94 -14.25 -11.00
CA ALA A 65 5.53 -14.81 -9.80
C ALA A 65 6.28 -16.11 -10.12
N ILE A 66 7.59 -16.13 -9.84
CA ILE A 66 8.43 -17.31 -10.05
C ILE A 66 8.13 -18.33 -8.95
N PRO A 67 7.63 -19.53 -9.27
CA PRO A 67 7.40 -20.56 -8.26
C PRO A 67 8.73 -21.09 -7.69
N LEU A 68 8.70 -21.56 -6.44
CA LEU A 68 9.89 -22.08 -5.75
C LEU A 68 10.68 -23.11 -6.58
N VAL A 69 9.99 -24.04 -7.24
CA VAL A 69 10.65 -25.08 -8.06
C VAL A 69 11.48 -24.46 -9.18
N GLN A 70 10.94 -23.48 -9.91
CA GLN A 70 11.66 -22.81 -10.99
C GLN A 70 12.81 -21.93 -10.48
N PHE A 71 12.62 -21.33 -9.30
CA PHE A 71 13.67 -20.59 -8.60
C PHE A 71 14.84 -21.52 -8.21
N GLN A 72 14.55 -22.72 -7.72
CA GLN A 72 15.57 -23.73 -7.37
C GLN A 72 16.22 -24.34 -8.61
N ASP A 73 15.48 -24.53 -9.71
CA ASP A 73 15.99 -25.11 -10.96
C ASP A 73 17.11 -24.28 -11.61
N VAL A 74 17.10 -22.95 -11.39
CA VAL A 74 18.18 -22.05 -11.84
C VAL A 74 19.36 -21.97 -10.86
N GLY A 75 19.35 -22.82 -9.83
CA GLY A 75 20.41 -22.95 -8.84
C GLY A 75 20.34 -21.92 -7.72
N CYS A 76 19.19 -21.27 -7.53
CA CYS A 76 19.00 -20.35 -6.41
C CYS A 76 18.54 -21.08 -5.14
N THR A 77 18.89 -20.52 -3.98
CA THR A 77 18.45 -21.02 -2.67
C THR A 77 17.62 -19.97 -1.94
N GLU A 78 16.51 -20.40 -1.38
CA GLU A 78 15.58 -19.58 -0.61
C GLU A 78 15.96 -19.50 0.87
N GLN A 79 15.55 -18.41 1.51
CA GLN A 79 15.45 -18.24 2.95
C GLN A 79 13.99 -18.45 3.34
N SER A 80 13.72 -19.41 4.23
CA SER A 80 12.39 -19.57 4.82
C SER A 80 12.15 -18.48 5.86
N CYS A 81 11.02 -17.81 5.76
CA CYS A 81 10.62 -16.70 6.60
C CYS A 81 9.26 -16.99 7.24
N PRO A 82 9.22 -17.36 8.53
CA PRO A 82 7.98 -17.52 9.28
C PRO A 82 7.20 -16.20 9.33
N GLN A 83 5.89 -16.26 9.10
CA GLN A 83 5.01 -15.09 9.16
C GLN A 83 4.11 -15.13 10.41
N PRO A 84 3.55 -13.98 10.85
CA PRO A 84 2.73 -13.91 12.07
C PRO A 84 1.47 -14.78 12.07
N ASP A 85 0.95 -15.16 10.90
CA ASP A 85 -0.21 -16.06 10.75
C ASP A 85 0.16 -17.55 10.70
N ASN A 86 1.40 -17.90 11.07
CA ASN A 86 1.99 -19.24 10.96
C ASN A 86 2.14 -19.76 9.54
N THR A 87 1.94 -18.93 8.51
CA THR A 87 2.36 -19.27 7.15
C THR A 87 3.86 -18.99 6.98
N THR A 88 4.38 -19.27 5.80
CA THR A 88 5.80 -19.08 5.49
C THR A 88 5.93 -18.34 4.18
N SER A 89 6.60 -17.20 4.22
CA SER A 89 7.16 -16.54 3.05
C SER A 89 8.53 -17.12 2.72
N LEU A 90 8.94 -16.97 1.48
CA LEU A 90 10.26 -17.37 0.99
C LEU A 90 10.91 -16.14 0.37
N SER A 91 12.15 -15.86 0.76
CA SER A 91 12.97 -14.76 0.23
C SER A 91 14.21 -15.33 -0.45
N ASN A 92 14.81 -14.62 -1.40
CA ASN A 92 16.05 -15.07 -2.03
C ASN A 92 17.25 -14.97 -1.06
N LYS A 93 18.09 -16.02 -0.99
CA LYS A 93 19.28 -16.07 -0.13
C LYS A 93 20.58 -16.23 -0.88
N PHE A 94 20.68 -17.24 -1.74
CA PHE A 94 21.84 -17.46 -2.59
C PHE A 94 21.37 -17.52 -4.04
N CYS A 95 21.38 -16.36 -4.70
CA CYS A 95 20.89 -16.20 -6.05
C CYS A 95 21.53 -14.93 -6.65
N ASN A 96 22.49 -15.09 -7.55
CA ASN A 96 23.05 -13.93 -8.25
C ASN A 96 22.12 -13.44 -9.37
N GLY A 97 22.46 -12.31 -9.98
CA GLY A 97 21.63 -11.71 -11.02
C GLY A 97 21.46 -12.61 -12.25
N GLU A 98 22.50 -13.33 -12.68
CA GLU A 98 22.39 -14.24 -13.82
C GLU A 98 21.43 -15.41 -13.53
N GLN A 99 21.52 -16.02 -12.35
CA GLN A 99 20.63 -17.12 -11.96
C GLN A 99 19.18 -16.64 -11.84
N MET A 100 18.94 -15.53 -11.15
CA MET A 100 17.60 -14.96 -11.01
C MET A 100 16.94 -14.70 -12.38
N LEU A 101 17.71 -14.08 -13.28
CA LEU A 101 17.24 -13.73 -14.62
C LEU A 101 16.97 -14.97 -15.50
N LYS A 102 17.52 -16.15 -15.20
CA LYS A 102 17.16 -17.39 -15.93
C LYS A 102 15.73 -17.85 -15.64
N ALA A 103 15.14 -17.45 -14.50
CA ALA A 103 13.78 -17.80 -14.12
C ALA A 103 12.79 -16.63 -14.32
N ALA A 104 13.27 -15.43 -14.63
CA ALA A 104 12.43 -14.25 -14.83
C ALA A 104 11.44 -14.44 -15.99
N ARG A 105 10.22 -13.94 -15.80
CA ARG A 105 9.09 -14.12 -16.73
C ARG A 105 8.67 -12.84 -17.46
N CYS A 106 9.48 -11.80 -17.33
CA CYS A 106 9.19 -10.47 -17.83
C CYS A 106 10.46 -9.71 -18.20
N VAL A 107 10.28 -8.72 -19.07
CA VAL A 107 11.26 -7.69 -19.41
C VAL A 107 10.61 -6.35 -19.18
N MET A 108 11.33 -5.39 -18.58
CA MET A 108 10.85 -4.02 -18.47
C MET A 108 11.66 -3.08 -19.35
N GLU A 109 11.01 -2.00 -19.78
CA GLU A 109 11.68 -0.87 -20.40
C GLU A 109 12.73 -0.30 -19.44
N ASP A 110 13.84 0.17 -19.99
CA ASP A 110 14.90 0.75 -19.19
C ASP A 110 14.45 2.08 -18.59
N PHE A 111 14.71 2.26 -17.30
CA PHE A 111 14.44 3.49 -16.58
C PHE A 111 15.58 3.82 -15.62
N ASP A 112 15.61 5.09 -15.21
CA ASP A 112 16.50 5.56 -14.16
C ASP A 112 15.77 5.45 -12.81
N ASP A 113 16.34 4.65 -11.90
CA ASP A 113 15.94 4.63 -10.50
C ASP A 113 16.89 5.55 -9.74
N PRO A 114 16.40 6.59 -9.03
CA PRO A 114 17.25 7.52 -8.31
C PRO A 114 17.92 6.90 -7.07
N GLU A 115 17.48 5.72 -6.64
CA GLU A 115 17.96 5.06 -5.44
C GLU A 115 18.71 3.76 -5.77
N GLU A 116 19.91 3.60 -5.18
CA GLU A 116 20.60 2.31 -5.15
C GLU A 116 20.00 1.47 -4.01
N ILE A 117 19.61 0.24 -4.33
CA ILE A 117 18.90 -0.64 -3.39
C ILE A 117 19.60 -1.98 -3.23
N HIS A 118 19.51 -2.54 -2.03
CA HIS A 118 20.00 -3.87 -1.67
C HIS A 118 18.88 -4.73 -1.07
N LEU A 119 17.69 -4.63 -1.66
CA LEU A 119 16.51 -5.38 -1.24
C LEU A 119 16.53 -6.80 -1.81
N ALA A 120 15.60 -7.61 -1.36
CA ALA A 120 15.29 -8.85 -2.06
C ALA A 120 14.87 -8.60 -3.52
N MET A 121 15.15 -9.59 -4.38
CA MET A 121 14.79 -9.59 -5.80
C MET A 121 13.70 -10.63 -6.11
N TRP A 122 13.41 -11.51 -5.16
CA TRP A 122 12.33 -12.49 -5.21
C TRP A 122 11.84 -12.76 -3.79
N ILE A 123 10.55 -12.55 -3.57
CA ILE A 123 9.87 -12.88 -2.31
C ILE A 123 8.49 -13.44 -2.64
N THR A 124 8.07 -14.44 -1.88
CA THR A 124 6.68 -14.93 -1.84
C THR A 124 6.03 -14.51 -0.53
N GLY A 125 4.71 -14.34 -0.54
CA GLY A 125 3.95 -13.96 0.64
C GLY A 125 3.18 -12.68 0.41
N GLY A 126 2.80 -12.04 1.50
CA GLY A 126 1.99 -10.83 1.49
C GLY A 126 1.28 -10.65 2.82
N ASN A 127 1.17 -9.40 3.26
CA ASN A 127 0.36 -9.07 4.42
C ASN A 127 -1.11 -9.01 3.98
N PRO A 128 -2.02 -9.85 4.53
CA PRO A 128 -3.43 -9.87 4.12
C PRO A 128 -4.19 -8.58 4.45
N SER A 129 -3.60 -7.70 5.28
CA SER A 129 -4.19 -6.41 5.66
C SER A 129 -3.67 -5.23 4.83
N VAL A 130 -2.70 -5.45 3.93
CA VAL A 130 -2.08 -4.40 3.11
C VAL A 130 -2.56 -4.51 1.68
N VAL A 131 -2.88 -3.36 1.07
CA VAL A 131 -3.18 -3.27 -0.35
C VAL A 131 -1.85 -3.17 -1.12
N PRO A 132 -1.54 -4.11 -2.02
CA PRO A 132 -0.33 -4.05 -2.82
C PRO A 132 -0.23 -2.74 -3.61
N THR A 133 0.93 -2.11 -3.57
CA THR A 133 1.26 -0.92 -4.35
C THR A 133 2.48 -1.24 -5.22
N PRO A 134 2.28 -1.92 -6.37
CA PRO A 134 3.39 -2.34 -7.21
C PRO A 134 4.18 -1.14 -7.72
N THR A 135 5.48 -1.15 -7.49
CA THR A 135 6.45 -0.19 -8.02
C THR A 135 7.60 -0.93 -8.68
N VAL A 136 8.11 -0.39 -9.79
CA VAL A 136 9.30 -0.95 -10.44
C VAL A 136 10.55 -0.32 -9.86
N ARG A 137 11.53 -1.16 -9.54
CA ARG A 137 12.81 -0.77 -8.94
C ARG A 137 13.97 -1.40 -9.69
N LYS A 138 15.13 -0.75 -9.63
CA LYS A 138 16.36 -1.21 -10.29
C LYS A 138 17.38 -1.67 -9.27
N HIS A 139 17.68 -2.96 -9.26
CA HIS A 139 18.84 -3.51 -8.56
C HIS A 139 20.04 -3.48 -9.50
N ALA A 140 21.10 -2.77 -9.12
CA ALA A 140 22.35 -2.73 -9.87
C ALA A 140 23.52 -2.85 -8.89
N TRP A 141 24.39 -3.84 -9.07
CA TRP A 141 25.56 -4.03 -8.22
C TRP A 141 26.70 -4.70 -8.98
N SER A 142 27.91 -4.62 -8.44
CA SER A 142 29.04 -5.43 -8.91
C SER A 142 29.38 -6.45 -7.83
N ASP A 143 29.48 -7.72 -8.22
CA ASP A 143 29.90 -8.77 -7.30
C ASP A 143 31.40 -8.68 -7.05
N ASP A 144 31.78 -8.42 -5.80
CA ASP A 144 33.17 -8.16 -5.40
C ASP A 144 34.11 -9.34 -5.68
N PHE A 145 33.59 -10.57 -5.69
CA PHE A 145 34.41 -11.77 -5.88
C PHE A 145 34.68 -12.06 -7.36
N SER A 146 33.65 -11.94 -8.21
CA SER A 146 33.73 -12.24 -9.64
C SER A 146 34.01 -11.01 -10.52
N ASN A 147 33.87 -9.80 -9.99
CA ASN A 147 33.86 -8.52 -10.73
C ASN A 147 32.80 -8.49 -11.86
N ILE A 148 31.72 -9.26 -11.73
CA ILE A 148 30.61 -9.24 -12.67
C ILE A 148 29.58 -8.24 -12.16
N SER A 149 29.18 -7.30 -13.02
CA SER A 149 28.09 -6.37 -12.74
C SER A 149 26.76 -6.96 -13.18
N TYR A 150 25.76 -6.85 -12.32
CA TYR A 150 24.40 -7.32 -12.56
C TYR A 150 23.43 -6.14 -12.56
N VAL A 151 22.39 -6.25 -13.40
CA VAL A 151 21.22 -5.39 -13.35
C VAL A 151 20.00 -6.28 -13.39
N VAL A 152 19.18 -6.21 -12.34
CA VAL A 152 17.90 -6.92 -12.22
C VAL A 152 16.83 -5.88 -11.95
N LEU A 153 15.81 -5.82 -12.80
CA LEU A 153 14.64 -4.99 -12.50
C LEU A 153 13.66 -5.82 -11.68
N ALA A 154 12.95 -5.20 -10.76
CA ALA A 154 12.00 -5.91 -9.92
C ALA A 154 10.73 -5.10 -9.70
N VAL A 155 9.58 -5.76 -9.67
CA VAL A 155 8.35 -5.19 -9.12
C VAL A 155 8.33 -5.49 -7.62
N HIS A 156 8.29 -4.45 -6.80
CA HIS A 156 8.05 -4.55 -5.36
C HIS A 156 6.61 -4.19 -5.08
N THR A 157 5.94 -4.92 -4.19
CA THR A 157 4.48 -4.74 -3.94
C THR A 157 4.16 -3.95 -2.69
N VAL A 158 5.17 -3.57 -1.90
CA VAL A 158 5.04 -2.63 -0.77
C VAL A 158 6.10 -1.52 -0.88
N ASP A 159 6.06 -0.56 0.03
CA ASP A 159 7.07 0.49 0.11
C ASP A 159 8.45 -0.11 0.46
N ILE A 160 9.53 0.51 0.01
CA ILE A 160 10.89 0.04 0.32
C ILE A 160 11.18 -0.02 1.82
N ALA A 161 10.59 0.87 2.62
CA ALA A 161 10.74 0.83 4.08
C ALA A 161 10.12 -0.43 4.70
N ASP A 162 9.19 -1.07 3.98
CA ASP A 162 8.49 -2.29 4.37
C ASP A 162 9.07 -3.55 3.71
N GLU A 163 10.05 -3.41 2.81
CA GLU A 163 10.74 -4.53 2.16
C GLU A 163 11.98 -4.99 2.96
N PRO A 164 12.22 -6.31 3.08
CA PRO A 164 13.46 -6.80 3.68
C PRO A 164 14.65 -6.70 2.71
N ALA A 165 15.84 -6.66 3.28
CA ALA A 165 17.08 -6.74 2.52
C ALA A 165 17.26 -8.12 1.85
N TYR A 166 18.16 -8.18 0.87
CA TYR A 166 18.59 -9.44 0.27
C TYR A 166 19.00 -10.47 1.35
N GLY A 167 18.47 -11.69 1.29
CA GLY A 167 18.83 -12.77 2.22
C GLY A 167 18.16 -12.68 3.59
N GLU A 168 17.34 -11.67 3.84
CA GLU A 168 16.68 -11.42 5.13
C GLU A 168 15.17 -11.68 5.06
N CYS A 169 14.56 -11.83 6.24
CA CYS A 169 13.12 -11.88 6.42
C CYS A 169 12.60 -10.50 6.88
N ALA A 170 11.34 -10.20 6.59
CA ALA A 170 10.69 -9.00 7.10
C ALA A 170 10.65 -9.02 8.64
N SER A 171 11.06 -7.91 9.26
CA SER A 171 10.91 -7.71 10.70
C SER A 171 9.51 -7.21 11.06
N ASP A 172 9.13 -7.20 12.34
CA ASP A 172 7.83 -6.65 12.79
C ASP A 172 7.62 -5.17 12.36
N ALA A 173 8.72 -4.43 12.16
CA ALA A 173 8.69 -3.04 11.70
C ALA A 173 8.50 -2.90 10.18
N GLN A 174 8.66 -3.99 9.43
CA GLN A 174 8.56 -4.05 7.97
C GLN A 174 7.33 -4.86 7.60
N ASN A 175 6.30 -4.20 7.04
CA ASN A 175 5.08 -4.88 6.62
C ASN A 175 4.42 -5.75 7.72
N GLY A 176 4.64 -5.41 9.00
CA GLY A 176 4.15 -6.18 10.14
C GLY A 176 4.73 -7.58 10.30
N GLY A 177 5.94 -7.84 9.78
CA GLY A 177 6.60 -9.15 9.81
C GLY A 177 6.18 -10.10 8.69
N TYR A 178 5.35 -9.65 7.75
CA TYR A 178 4.98 -10.42 6.57
C TYR A 178 5.94 -10.13 5.42
N GLY A 179 6.25 -11.15 4.62
CA GLY A 179 6.88 -10.94 3.33
C GLY A 179 5.99 -10.15 2.37
N SER A 180 6.57 -9.73 1.25
CA SER A 180 5.88 -9.12 0.13
C SER A 180 5.96 -10.05 -1.09
N LEU A 181 5.28 -9.69 -2.18
CA LEU A 181 5.54 -10.30 -3.48
C LEU A 181 6.57 -9.45 -4.22
N VAL A 182 7.72 -10.04 -4.59
CA VAL A 182 8.73 -9.37 -5.43
C VAL A 182 8.96 -10.17 -6.70
N LEU A 183 8.87 -9.50 -7.85
CA LEU A 183 8.89 -10.11 -9.18
C LEU A 183 10.12 -9.65 -9.96
N ALA A 184 11.10 -10.53 -10.19
CA ALA A 184 12.26 -10.22 -11.01
C ALA A 184 11.93 -10.17 -12.51
N CYS A 185 12.47 -9.16 -13.20
CA CYS A 185 12.40 -8.98 -14.65
C CYS A 185 13.77 -8.59 -15.22
N HIS A 186 13.96 -8.84 -16.50
CA HIS A 186 15.11 -8.31 -17.23
C HIS A 186 14.96 -6.80 -17.51
N THR A 187 16.09 -6.15 -17.70
CA THR A 187 16.21 -4.87 -18.43
C THR A 187 16.18 -5.14 -19.93
N LYS A 188 15.44 -4.33 -20.70
CA LYS A 188 15.39 -4.43 -22.17
C LYS A 188 16.76 -4.21 -22.83
N ALA A 189 17.63 -3.37 -22.26
CA ALA A 189 18.98 -3.15 -22.77
C ALA A 189 19.87 -4.39 -22.66
N ASN A 190 19.62 -5.30 -21.71
CA ASN A 190 20.48 -6.45 -21.43
C ASN A 190 19.74 -7.79 -21.55
N ILE A 191 19.16 -8.05 -22.74
CA ILE A 191 18.59 -9.35 -23.12
C ILE A 191 19.25 -9.92 -24.38
N THR A 192 19.28 -11.25 -24.45
CA THR A 192 19.73 -12.00 -25.64
C THR A 192 18.70 -11.91 -26.77
N ASP A 193 19.10 -12.24 -28.00
CA ASP A 193 18.18 -12.29 -29.14
C ASP A 193 17.06 -13.32 -28.96
N ALA A 194 17.34 -14.42 -28.22
CA ALA A 194 16.32 -15.42 -27.89
C ALA A 194 15.22 -14.83 -27.00
N ILE A 195 15.60 -14.11 -25.93
CA ILE A 195 14.64 -13.45 -25.03
C ILE A 195 13.91 -12.32 -25.76
N ARG A 196 14.62 -11.55 -26.59
CA ARG A 196 14.02 -10.49 -27.41
C ARG A 196 12.97 -11.05 -28.38
N GLY A 197 13.22 -12.22 -28.95
CA GLY A 197 12.29 -12.92 -29.84
C GLY A 197 11.09 -13.54 -29.12
N SER A 198 11.11 -13.66 -27.79
CA SER A 198 10.02 -14.20 -26.97
C SER A 198 9.25 -13.14 -26.18
N LEU A 199 9.48 -11.85 -26.46
CA LEU A 199 8.70 -10.77 -25.86
C LEU A 199 7.26 -10.83 -26.35
N GLU A 200 6.32 -10.73 -25.43
CA GLU A 200 4.90 -10.65 -25.71
C GLU A 200 4.33 -9.35 -25.15
N ASP A 201 3.57 -8.62 -25.98
CA ASP A 201 2.81 -7.46 -25.54
C ASP A 201 1.65 -7.92 -24.65
N VAL A 202 1.47 -7.25 -23.53
CA VAL A 202 0.43 -7.59 -22.57
C VAL A 202 -0.94 -7.21 -23.11
N GLN A 203 -1.87 -8.16 -23.03
CA GLN A 203 -3.27 -7.92 -23.32
C GLN A 203 -4.06 -7.80 -22.01
N GLY A 204 -4.82 -6.72 -21.89
CA GLY A 204 -5.70 -6.48 -20.75
C GLY A 204 -6.68 -7.63 -20.53
N THR A 205 -6.90 -7.99 -19.27
CA THR A 205 -7.86 -9.03 -18.93
C THR A 205 -9.30 -8.52 -19.06
N PRO A 206 -10.24 -9.37 -19.52
CA PRO A 206 -11.66 -9.01 -19.54
C PRO A 206 -12.22 -8.68 -18.15
N TRP A 207 -11.59 -9.20 -17.09
CA TRP A 207 -12.01 -8.95 -15.71
C TRP A 207 -11.78 -7.50 -15.30
N VAL A 208 -10.56 -6.96 -15.49
CA VAL A 208 -10.27 -5.54 -15.16
C VAL A 208 -11.12 -4.61 -16.01
N SER A 209 -11.29 -4.91 -17.31
CA SER A 209 -12.13 -4.10 -18.20
C SER A 209 -13.57 -4.03 -17.70
N ARG A 210 -14.16 -5.17 -17.32
CA ARG A 210 -15.52 -5.22 -16.79
C ARG A 210 -15.62 -4.47 -15.46
N TRP A 211 -14.67 -4.70 -14.55
CA TRP A 211 -14.65 -4.03 -13.25
C TRP A 211 -14.56 -2.51 -13.38
N ILE A 212 -13.75 -2.01 -14.33
CA ILE A 212 -13.65 -0.58 -14.63
C ILE A 212 -14.96 -0.07 -15.21
N ALA A 213 -15.53 -0.72 -16.23
CA ALA A 213 -16.76 -0.25 -16.83
C ALA A 213 -17.94 -0.23 -15.83
N GLU A 214 -18.11 -1.29 -15.04
CA GLU A 214 -19.18 -1.37 -14.04
C GLU A 214 -19.03 -0.32 -12.93
N GLY A 215 -17.80 0.02 -12.55
CA GLY A 215 -17.51 0.94 -11.45
C GLY A 215 -17.36 2.42 -11.84
N TYR A 216 -17.12 2.71 -13.13
CA TYR A 216 -16.68 4.03 -13.59
C TYR A 216 -17.34 4.54 -14.87
N SER A 217 -18.05 3.72 -15.66
CA SER A 217 -18.78 4.21 -16.83
C SER A 217 -20.00 5.06 -16.38
N ASN A 218 -20.28 6.16 -17.10
CA ASN A 218 -21.39 7.11 -16.87
C ASN A 218 -21.24 8.11 -15.71
N GLY A 219 -20.03 8.58 -15.38
CA GLY A 219 -19.82 9.66 -14.40
C GLY A 219 -20.24 9.32 -12.96
N GLY A 220 -20.62 8.07 -12.72
CA GLY A 220 -20.90 7.49 -11.41
C GLY A 220 -19.59 7.04 -10.78
N GLY A 221 -18.73 7.98 -10.42
CA GLY A 221 -17.59 7.68 -9.54
C GLY A 221 -18.10 6.88 -8.35
N VAL A 222 -17.48 5.72 -8.11
CA VAL A 222 -17.79 4.77 -7.04
C VAL A 222 -18.39 5.48 -5.82
N SER A 223 -19.72 5.42 -5.69
CA SER A 223 -20.35 5.59 -4.40
C SER A 223 -19.83 4.44 -3.56
N GLY A 224 -18.93 4.75 -2.63
CA GLY A 224 -18.17 3.80 -1.85
C GLY A 224 -19.01 2.60 -1.41
N SER A 225 -18.38 1.42 -1.47
CA SER A 225 -18.87 0.15 -0.93
C SER A 225 -19.51 0.31 0.46
N GLY A 226 -20.79 0.68 0.47
CA GLY A 226 -21.70 0.48 1.56
C GLY A 226 -22.43 -0.81 1.26
N ILE A 227 -22.12 -1.85 2.03
CA ILE A 227 -22.91 -3.07 2.12
C ILE A 227 -24.38 -2.66 2.13
N SER A 228 -25.10 -2.93 1.05
CA SER A 228 -26.53 -2.75 0.97
C SER A 228 -27.14 -4.05 0.48
N ASP A 229 -27.89 -4.61 1.41
CA ASP A 229 -28.59 -5.87 1.36
C ASP A 229 -29.43 -6.00 0.09
N SER A 230 -29.44 -7.23 -0.40
CA SER A 230 -30.29 -7.71 -1.48
C SER A 230 -31.74 -7.28 -1.32
N SER A 231 -32.27 -6.52 -2.28
CA SER A 231 -33.69 -6.62 -2.63
C SER A 231 -33.91 -6.37 -4.11
N ASN A 232 -34.44 -7.42 -4.72
CA ASN A 232 -34.83 -7.57 -6.11
C ASN A 232 -36.02 -6.63 -6.44
N SER A 233 -35.98 -5.87 -7.53
CA SER A 233 -37.05 -5.83 -8.55
C SER A 233 -36.90 -4.70 -9.58
N ASN A 234 -36.88 -5.14 -10.84
CA ASN A 234 -37.46 -4.56 -12.06
C ASN A 234 -37.26 -3.07 -12.38
N SER A 235 -36.46 -2.89 -13.43
CA SER A 235 -36.46 -1.80 -14.40
C SER A 235 -37.79 -1.08 -14.61
N ILE A 236 -37.79 0.24 -14.48
CA ILE A 236 -38.47 1.16 -15.42
C ILE A 236 -37.56 2.40 -15.56
N ASP A 237 -37.15 2.61 -16.81
CA ASP A 237 -36.52 3.81 -17.36
C ASP A 237 -37.49 4.99 -17.25
N ASP A 238 -37.03 6.15 -16.79
CA ASP A 238 -37.49 7.49 -17.22
C ASP A 238 -36.83 8.59 -16.35
N GLY A 239 -36.37 9.64 -17.04
CA GLY A 239 -35.46 10.66 -16.54
C GLY A 239 -35.96 11.58 -15.42
N GLU A 240 -34.97 12.31 -14.89
CA GLU A 240 -35.06 13.51 -14.05
C GLU A 240 -36.37 13.78 -13.30
N GLY A 241 -36.34 13.54 -11.98
CA GLY A 241 -37.35 14.11 -11.08
C GLY A 241 -37.21 13.60 -9.66
N PHE A 242 -36.81 14.48 -8.73
CA PHE A 242 -36.84 14.22 -7.30
C PHE A 242 -38.22 13.65 -6.90
N ASN A 243 -38.24 12.42 -6.38
CA ASN A 243 -39.49 11.70 -6.11
C ASN A 243 -40.18 12.29 -4.86
N VAL A 244 -41.17 13.17 -5.09
CA VAL A 244 -41.99 13.87 -4.07
C VAL A 244 -42.65 12.90 -3.07
N LEU A 245 -42.75 11.62 -3.40
CA LEU A 245 -43.32 10.57 -2.55
C LEU A 245 -42.57 10.38 -1.22
N TYR A 246 -41.26 10.66 -1.15
CA TYR A 246 -40.47 10.53 0.08
C TYR A 246 -40.63 11.71 1.07
N LEU A 247 -41.22 12.83 0.64
CA LEU A 247 -41.51 13.97 1.53
C LEU A 247 -42.86 13.84 2.25
N ILE A 248 -43.77 13.01 1.73
CA ILE A 248 -45.09 12.77 2.31
C ILE A 248 -45.00 12.27 3.77
N PRO A 249 -44.18 11.25 4.12
CA PRO A 249 -44.09 10.81 5.51
C PRO A 249 -43.48 11.86 6.45
N ILE A 250 -42.58 12.72 5.97
CA ILE A 250 -41.96 13.79 6.77
C ILE A 250 -42.96 14.90 7.07
N ILE A 251 -43.77 15.30 6.08
CA ILE A 251 -44.80 16.34 6.24
C ILE A 251 -45.92 15.83 7.16
N VAL A 252 -46.36 14.59 6.97
CA VAL A 252 -47.38 13.97 7.84
C VAL A 252 -46.85 13.81 9.27
N GLY A 253 -45.61 13.36 9.44
CA GLY A 253 -44.96 13.25 10.75
C GLY A 253 -44.85 14.60 11.47
N GLY A 254 -44.47 15.66 10.76
CA GLY A 254 -44.42 17.02 11.28
C GLY A 254 -45.78 17.53 11.74
N LEU A 255 -46.83 17.32 10.95
CA LEU A 255 -48.19 17.75 11.29
C LEU A 255 -48.76 17.01 12.50
N VAL A 256 -48.48 15.71 12.64
CA VAL A 256 -48.90 14.92 13.81
C VAL A 256 -48.19 15.41 15.07
N MET A 257 -46.89 15.70 15.00
CA MET A 257 -46.13 16.21 16.14
C MET A 257 -46.62 17.59 16.60
N VAL A 258 -46.90 18.50 15.66
CA VAL A 258 -47.46 19.81 15.98
C VAL A 258 -48.87 19.67 16.59
N GLY A 259 -49.70 18.76 16.06
CA GLY A 259 -51.01 18.46 16.61
C GLY A 259 -50.95 17.94 18.05
N LEU A 260 -50.01 17.05 18.36
CA LEU A 260 -49.81 16.52 19.71
C LEU A 260 -49.32 17.59 20.69
N VAL A 261 -48.42 18.47 20.26
CA VAL A 261 -47.95 19.59 21.10
C VAL A 261 -49.09 20.56 21.41
N VAL A 262 -49.92 20.90 20.42
CA VAL A 262 -51.10 21.76 20.63
C VAL A 262 -52.12 21.09 21.56
N LEU A 263 -52.34 19.78 21.42
CA LEU A 263 -53.24 19.01 22.30
C LEU A 263 -52.73 18.99 23.75
N ILE A 264 -51.42 18.80 23.97
CA ILE A 264 -50.80 18.82 25.29
C ILE A 264 -50.92 20.21 25.92
N VAL A 265 -50.68 21.28 25.15
CA VAL A 265 -50.85 22.66 25.63
C VAL A 265 -52.32 22.95 25.96
N PHE A 266 -53.26 22.42 25.17
CA PHE A 266 -54.69 22.59 25.44
C PHE A 266 -55.13 21.84 26.70
N ILE A 267 -54.67 20.61 26.92
CA ILE A 267 -54.97 19.83 28.13
C ILE A 267 -54.35 20.48 29.37
N THR A 268 -53.10 20.94 29.30
CA THR A 268 -52.45 21.63 30.43
C THR A 268 -53.10 22.96 30.76
N ARG A 269 -53.51 23.76 29.76
CA ARG A 269 -54.30 24.99 29.97
C ARG A 269 -55.71 24.71 30.51
N ARG A 270 -56.34 23.58 30.13
CA ARG A 270 -57.66 23.20 30.65
C ARG A 270 -57.58 22.67 32.08
N ARG A 271 -56.52 21.96 32.45
CA ARG A 271 -56.26 21.53 33.85
C ARG A 271 -55.92 22.73 34.73
N SER A 272 -55.22 23.74 34.22
CA SER A 272 -54.94 24.99 34.96
C SER A 272 -56.17 25.86 35.22
N LYS A 273 -57.30 25.63 34.51
CA LYS A 273 -58.59 26.30 34.77
C LYS A 273 -59.52 25.50 35.69
N ASN A 274 -59.08 24.33 36.17
CA ASN A 274 -59.89 23.46 37.04
C ASN A 274 -59.25 23.27 38.43
N THR A 275 -58.29 24.13 38.80
CA THR A 275 -57.66 24.16 40.12
C THR A 275 -57.96 25.49 40.84
N ASP A 276 -59.22 25.92 40.81
CA ASP A 276 -59.77 26.95 41.70
C ASP A 276 -60.86 26.38 42.63
N ASN A 277 -60.78 25.09 42.96
CA ASN A 277 -61.61 24.49 44.02
C ASN A 277 -60.90 23.29 44.66
N ARG A 278 -59.94 23.60 45.53
CA ARG A 278 -59.64 22.87 46.79
C ARG A 278 -58.41 23.47 47.44
N SER A 279 -58.59 24.61 48.09
CA SER A 279 -57.89 24.90 49.34
C SER A 279 -58.76 24.33 50.47
N PHE A 280 -58.20 23.45 51.29
CA PHE A 280 -58.13 23.68 52.73
C PHE A 280 -57.33 22.58 53.46
N GLN A 281 -56.54 23.06 54.43
CA GLN A 281 -55.95 22.36 55.57
C GLN A 281 -54.70 21.51 55.29
N ASP A 282 -53.49 22.01 55.58
CA ASP A 282 -52.88 22.44 56.86
C ASP A 282 -51.82 21.37 57.20
N ASN A 283 -50.70 21.62 57.85
CA ASN A 283 -49.86 22.78 58.12
C ASN A 283 -48.65 22.20 58.87
N VAL A 284 -47.51 22.90 58.82
CA VAL A 284 -46.52 23.00 59.92
C VAL A 284 -45.70 21.76 60.32
N GLY A 285 -44.37 21.95 60.30
CA GLY A 285 -43.53 21.39 61.37
C GLY A 285 -42.13 20.89 60.99
N SER A 286 -41.20 21.81 60.73
CA SER A 286 -39.83 21.70 61.29
C SER A 286 -39.79 22.65 62.50
N PRO A 287 -38.94 22.47 63.55
CA PRO A 287 -37.55 22.03 63.41
C PRO A 287 -36.88 21.27 64.60
N SER A 288 -35.65 20.80 64.32
CA SER A 288 -34.42 20.92 65.15
C SER A 288 -33.98 19.85 66.19
N VAL A 289 -32.65 19.61 66.14
CA VAL A 289 -31.66 19.40 67.24
C VAL A 289 -31.01 18.00 67.44
N SER A 290 -29.78 17.89 66.88
CA SER A 290 -28.47 17.37 67.36
C SER A 290 -28.28 16.00 68.06
N TYR A 291 -27.23 15.25 67.68
CA TYR A 291 -25.97 15.07 68.45
C TYR A 291 -24.84 14.36 67.64
N GLN A 292 -23.64 14.98 67.66
CA GLN A 292 -22.22 14.50 67.61
C GLN A 292 -21.80 13.26 66.76
N ALA A 293 -20.84 13.33 65.82
CA ALA A 293 -19.38 13.64 65.82
C ALA A 293 -18.52 12.35 65.74
N SER A 294 -17.81 12.07 64.62
CA SER A 294 -16.34 12.25 64.40
C SER A 294 -15.97 11.41 63.14
N ALA A 295 -14.93 11.62 62.31
CA ALA A 295 -13.94 12.67 62.01
C ALA A 295 -13.35 12.36 60.59
N SER A 296 -13.02 13.39 59.80
CA SER A 296 -12.31 13.36 58.49
C SER A 296 -10.77 13.49 58.68
N PRO A 297 -9.90 13.88 57.71
CA PRO A 297 -9.97 13.98 56.23
C PRO A 297 -8.69 13.52 55.47
N VAL A 298 -8.75 13.34 54.14
CA VAL A 298 -7.58 13.56 53.23
C VAL A 298 -8.05 14.21 51.92
N PRO A 299 -7.38 15.27 51.42
CA PRO A 299 -7.81 16.06 50.26
C PRO A 299 -7.10 15.67 48.95
N GLY A 300 -7.75 16.00 47.83
CA GLY A 300 -7.16 16.02 46.49
C GLY A 300 -6.96 17.43 45.94
N ALA A 301 -5.95 17.56 45.07
CA ALA A 301 -5.78 18.45 43.92
C ALA A 301 -4.27 18.45 43.59
N ILE A 302 -3.82 18.36 42.35
CA ILE A 302 -3.51 19.53 41.49
C ILE A 302 -3.31 19.05 40.03
N ASN A 303 -3.58 19.99 39.14
CA ASN A 303 -3.69 19.99 37.69
C ASN A 303 -2.33 20.10 36.94
N GLU A 304 -2.41 19.92 35.61
CA GLU A 304 -1.55 20.40 34.51
C GLU A 304 -0.13 19.82 34.25
N ARG A 305 0.07 19.35 33.00
CA ARG A 305 1.30 19.63 32.24
C ARG A 305 1.08 19.63 30.72
N ARG A 306 1.43 20.77 30.11
CA ARG A 306 1.60 21.01 28.66
C ARG A 306 3.10 21.10 28.33
N SER A 307 3.41 20.86 27.06
CA SER A 307 4.68 20.60 26.38
C SER A 307 5.86 21.61 26.46
N ASN A 308 7.03 21.03 26.10
CA ASN A 308 8.20 21.54 25.36
C ASN A 308 9.11 22.64 25.96
N VAL A 309 10.43 22.38 25.97
CA VAL A 309 11.46 23.04 25.13
C VAL A 309 12.88 22.57 25.51
N HIS A 310 13.69 22.46 24.46
CA HIS A 310 15.10 22.09 24.29
C HIS A 310 16.13 23.00 25.02
N LYS A 311 17.27 22.45 25.47
CA LYS A 311 18.62 23.10 25.38
C LYS A 311 19.79 22.17 25.78
N ASN A 312 20.82 22.19 24.92
CA ASN A 312 22.14 21.55 25.00
C ASN A 312 22.97 21.93 26.23
N THR A 313 23.87 21.05 26.71
CA THR A 313 25.32 21.32 26.94
C THR A 313 26.08 19.99 27.18
N ALA A 314 27.27 19.82 26.57
CA ALA A 314 28.28 18.81 26.91
C ALA A 314 29.02 19.18 28.23
N PRO A 315 29.84 18.31 28.87
CA PRO A 315 31.21 18.04 28.38
C PRO A 315 31.83 16.65 28.73
N SER A 316 33.02 16.44 28.16
CA SER A 316 34.21 15.77 28.71
C SER A 316 34.59 14.40 28.15
N GLU A 317 35.79 14.43 27.57
CA GLU A 317 36.70 13.37 27.16
C GLU A 317 37.15 12.51 28.35
N ASP A 318 37.45 11.23 28.09
CA ASP A 318 38.69 10.61 28.58
C ASP A 318 39.09 9.38 27.74
N ASN A 319 40.39 9.32 27.46
CA ASN A 319 41.15 8.38 26.64
C ASN A 319 41.11 6.92 27.12
N ILE A 320 41.04 5.96 26.18
CA ILE A 320 41.90 4.75 26.21
C ILE A 320 42.34 4.39 24.79
N SER A 321 43.64 4.55 24.54
CA SER A 321 44.39 3.98 23.41
C SER A 321 45.31 2.89 23.95
N LEU A 322 45.37 1.73 23.29
CA LEU A 322 46.58 0.95 22.98
C LEU A 322 46.23 -0.42 22.40
N GLY A 323 46.84 -0.78 21.26
CA GLY A 323 46.93 -2.18 20.84
C GLY A 323 47.11 -2.47 19.34
N ARG A 324 48.24 -2.06 18.76
CA ARG A 324 48.75 -2.55 17.45
C ARG A 324 49.47 -3.90 17.65
N PRO A 325 49.50 -4.78 16.64
CA PRO A 325 50.79 -5.30 16.12
C PRO A 325 50.79 -5.35 14.57
N THR A 326 51.67 -4.65 13.86
CA THR A 326 53.01 -5.04 13.33
C THR A 326 53.01 -6.08 12.21
N ASN A 327 53.50 -5.63 11.06
CA ASN A 327 53.87 -6.38 9.85
C ASN A 327 54.88 -7.50 10.12
N ALA A 328 54.80 -8.58 9.32
CA ALA A 328 55.94 -9.41 8.97
C ALA A 328 56.02 -9.51 7.44
N SER A 329 57.15 -9.04 6.91
CA SER A 329 57.63 -9.24 5.54
C SER A 329 58.54 -10.47 5.52
N SER A 330 58.48 -11.28 4.47
CA SER A 330 59.58 -12.16 4.08
C SER A 330 59.80 -12.09 2.57
N ASN A 331 61.00 -11.62 2.23
CA ASN A 331 61.62 -11.55 0.91
C ASN A 331 62.01 -12.92 0.34
N GLY A 332 62.19 -12.95 -0.98
CA GLY A 332 63.12 -13.80 -1.73
C GLY A 332 62.41 -14.74 -2.73
N THR A 333 62.78 -14.86 -4.01
CA THR A 333 63.98 -14.41 -4.75
C THR A 333 63.70 -14.55 -6.25
N GLU A 334 64.26 -13.66 -7.08
CA GLU A 334 64.36 -13.79 -8.54
C GLU A 334 65.02 -15.10 -8.99
N THR A 335 64.62 -15.61 -10.16
CA THR A 335 65.60 -16.10 -11.16
C THR A 335 65.07 -15.90 -12.58
N THR A 336 65.99 -15.42 -13.40
CA THR A 336 65.96 -15.10 -14.83
C THR A 336 65.96 -16.34 -15.73
N GLY A 337 65.44 -16.23 -16.96
CA GLY A 337 65.55 -17.32 -17.94
C GLY A 337 64.95 -17.03 -19.32
N SER A 338 65.72 -16.35 -20.16
CA SER A 338 65.51 -16.14 -21.61
C SER A 338 65.79 -17.42 -22.42
N ARG A 339 64.96 -17.75 -23.45
CA ARG A 339 65.38 -18.03 -24.85
C ARG A 339 64.29 -18.64 -25.78
N ARG A 340 64.14 -17.99 -26.95
CA ARG A 340 64.06 -18.46 -28.36
C ARG A 340 63.18 -19.65 -28.81
N SER A 341 62.33 -19.32 -29.79
CA SER A 341 62.21 -19.82 -31.19
C SER A 341 62.16 -21.33 -31.54
N VAL A 342 61.37 -21.57 -32.60
CA VAL A 342 61.28 -22.77 -33.49
C VAL A 342 60.36 -23.84 -32.88
N ASP A 343 59.26 -24.31 -33.48
CA ASP A 343 58.76 -24.38 -34.86
C ASP A 343 57.34 -23.78 -35.02
#